data_AF-Q9C4S3-F1
#
_entry.id   AF-Q9C4S3-F1
#
_cell.length_a   1.000
_cell.length_b   1.000
_cell.length_c   1.000
_cell.angle_alpha   90.00
_cell.angle_beta   90.00
_cell.angle_gamma   90.00
#
_symmetry.space_group_name_H-M   'P 1'
#
loop_
_entity.id
_entity.type
_entity.pdbx_description
1 polymer ?
#
loop_
_entity_poly.entity_id
_entity_poly.type
_entity_poly.pdbx_seq_one_letter_code
_entity_poly.pdbx_strand_id
1 'polypeptide(L)'
;MQSELIDVVFRSQKRRDLLLLLGEEPRTMEDIKVLLDVSPTAILPQIKRLTDSNLVIQKNGSYELTDMGEQVFKKARALVDVLTLVEKDNYWIEHDLGGIPQYLLDKIGEIKDCNLVKADPSQIFEPNTELLEYFASSRYLMVFSSFYRPEFLPLYSKLGRLESEVSLIFTESVLEKFLYNYEKKIRRLATMDNTELCVCKDGVKIAELIVSDRGMMIS
;
A
#
# COMPACT_ATOMS: atom_id res chain seq x y z
N MET A 1 -3.11 -14.71 -38.12
CA MET A 1 -2.01 -14.31 -37.21
C MET A 1 -2.29 -14.91 -35.85
N GLN A 2 -1.34 -15.61 -35.24
CA GLN A 2 -1.40 -15.87 -33.80
C GLN A 2 -1.51 -14.51 -33.10
N SER A 3 -2.51 -14.32 -32.25
CA SER A 3 -2.59 -13.11 -31.44
C SER A 3 -1.41 -13.12 -30.46
N GLU A 4 -0.69 -12.02 -30.38
CA GLU A 4 0.40 -11.88 -29.41
C GLU A 4 -0.13 -12.12 -27.99
N LEU A 5 0.65 -12.80 -27.13
CA LEU A 5 0.23 -13.12 -25.77
C LEU A 5 -0.15 -11.88 -24.95
N ILE A 6 0.47 -10.73 -25.24
CA ILE A 6 0.12 -9.46 -24.62
C ILE A 6 -1.32 -9.03 -24.95
N ASP A 7 -1.77 -9.24 -26.20
CA ASP A 7 -3.16 -9.01 -26.62
C ASP A 7 -4.12 -10.05 -26.05
N VAL A 8 -3.61 -11.27 -25.79
CA VAL A 8 -4.39 -12.29 -25.12
C VAL A 8 -4.71 -11.82 -23.69
N VAL A 9 -3.74 -11.31 -22.94
CA VAL A 9 -3.96 -10.93 -21.54
C VAL A 9 -4.66 -9.58 -21.40
N PHE A 10 -4.19 -8.53 -22.08
CA PHE A 10 -4.54 -7.16 -21.72
C PHE A 10 -5.61 -6.50 -22.58
N ARG A 11 -5.81 -6.92 -23.84
CA ARG A 11 -6.76 -6.27 -24.76
C ARG A 11 -8.23 -6.41 -24.34
N SER A 12 -8.56 -7.44 -23.56
CA SER A 12 -9.93 -7.72 -23.13
C SER A 12 -10.06 -7.66 -21.61
N GLN A 13 -10.86 -6.73 -21.12
CA GLN A 13 -11.20 -6.60 -19.68
C GLN A 13 -11.66 -7.94 -19.10
N LYS A 14 -12.71 -8.53 -19.68
CA LYS A 14 -13.27 -9.82 -19.23
C LYS A 14 -12.23 -10.95 -19.17
N ARG A 15 -11.26 -10.96 -20.08
CA ARG A 15 -10.21 -11.99 -20.09
C ARG A 15 -9.15 -11.74 -19.03
N ARG A 16 -8.82 -10.47 -18.78
CA ARG A 16 -7.95 -10.07 -17.68
C ARG A 16 -8.58 -10.41 -16.34
N ASP A 17 -9.85 -10.08 -16.14
CA ASP A 17 -10.59 -10.37 -14.90
C ASP A 17 -10.68 -11.89 -14.66
N LEU A 18 -10.92 -12.67 -15.72
CA LEU A 18 -10.89 -14.13 -15.64
C LEU A 18 -9.50 -14.67 -15.24
N LEU A 19 -8.42 -14.17 -15.86
CA LEU A 19 -7.06 -14.60 -15.50
C LEU A 19 -6.74 -14.27 -14.04
N LEU A 20 -7.13 -13.08 -13.57
CA LEU A 20 -6.93 -12.66 -12.19
C LEU A 20 -7.72 -13.53 -11.21
N LEU A 21 -8.99 -13.83 -11.53
CA LEU A 21 -9.85 -14.70 -10.74
C LEU A 21 -9.29 -16.11 -10.61
N LEU A 22 -8.83 -16.70 -11.73
CA LEU A 22 -8.26 -18.05 -11.73
C LEU A 22 -6.89 -18.13 -11.05
N GLY A 23 -6.20 -17.00 -10.91
CA GLY A 23 -4.94 -16.92 -10.17
C GLY A 23 -5.09 -16.88 -8.67
N GLU A 24 -6.31 -16.65 -8.15
CA GLU A 24 -6.61 -16.76 -6.72
C GLU A 24 -6.82 -18.23 -6.34
N GLU A 25 -7.66 -18.95 -7.09
CA GLU A 25 -7.86 -20.39 -6.96
C GLU A 25 -8.62 -20.96 -8.18
N PRO A 26 -8.58 -22.29 -8.41
CA PRO A 26 -9.38 -22.94 -9.44
C PRO A 26 -10.87 -22.66 -9.29
N ARG A 27 -11.57 -22.43 -10.40
CA ARG A 27 -13.01 -22.08 -10.40
C ARG A 27 -13.83 -22.95 -11.35
N THR A 28 -15.07 -23.27 -10.96
CA THR A 28 -16.03 -23.87 -11.88
C THR A 28 -16.61 -22.81 -12.84
N MET A 29 -17.26 -23.26 -13.91
CA MET A 29 -18.00 -22.35 -14.80
C MET A 29 -19.08 -21.55 -14.03
N GLU A 30 -19.72 -22.16 -13.04
CA GLU A 30 -20.77 -21.48 -12.27
C GLU A 30 -20.17 -20.37 -11.39
N ASP A 31 -19.06 -20.63 -10.72
CA ASP A 31 -18.35 -19.62 -9.92
C ASP A 31 -17.90 -18.46 -10.80
N ILE A 32 -17.34 -18.74 -11.98
CA ILE A 32 -16.89 -17.70 -12.92
C ILE A 32 -18.05 -16.80 -13.33
N LYS A 33 -19.23 -17.35 -13.63
CA LYS A 33 -20.41 -16.56 -14.02
C LYS A 33 -20.87 -15.64 -12.90
N VAL A 34 -20.90 -16.17 -11.67
CA VAL A 34 -21.37 -15.43 -10.49
C VAL A 34 -20.39 -14.35 -10.09
N LEU A 35 -19.09 -14.68 -9.99
CA LEU A 35 -18.06 -13.76 -9.49
C LEU A 35 -17.71 -12.66 -10.50
N LEU A 36 -17.79 -12.93 -11.81
CA LEU A 36 -17.54 -11.92 -12.84
C LEU A 36 -18.81 -11.24 -13.37
N ASP A 37 -20.00 -11.66 -12.91
CA ASP A 37 -21.31 -11.19 -13.43
C ASP A 37 -21.40 -11.25 -14.98
N VAL A 38 -21.18 -12.46 -15.53
CA VAL A 38 -21.14 -12.68 -16.99
C VAL A 38 -21.96 -13.88 -17.44
N SER A 39 -22.50 -13.79 -18.65
CA SER A 39 -23.16 -14.93 -19.30
C SER A 39 -22.14 -15.97 -19.80
N PRO A 40 -22.55 -17.26 -19.91
CA PRO A 40 -21.72 -18.30 -20.52
C PRO A 40 -21.25 -17.95 -21.93
N THR A 41 -22.15 -17.38 -22.74
CA THR A 41 -21.86 -16.98 -24.13
C THR A 41 -20.81 -15.88 -24.22
N ALA A 42 -20.68 -15.04 -23.18
CA ALA A 42 -19.68 -13.98 -23.14
C ALA A 42 -18.31 -14.49 -22.64
N ILE A 43 -18.28 -15.45 -21.71
CA ILE A 43 -17.04 -15.90 -21.05
C ILE A 43 -16.37 -17.09 -21.73
N LEU A 44 -17.14 -18.00 -22.35
CA LEU A 44 -16.61 -19.17 -23.07
C LEU A 44 -15.56 -18.80 -24.12
N PRO A 45 -15.74 -17.75 -24.96
CA PRO A 45 -14.70 -17.32 -25.88
C PRO A 45 -13.42 -16.83 -25.18
N GLN A 46 -13.53 -16.26 -23.97
CA GLN A 46 -12.36 -15.78 -23.22
C GLN A 46 -11.57 -16.93 -22.60
N ILE A 47 -12.27 -17.91 -22.01
CA ILE A 47 -11.67 -19.16 -21.51
C ILE A 47 -10.96 -19.88 -22.65
N LYS A 48 -11.63 -20.03 -23.80
CA LYS A 48 -11.04 -20.67 -24.97
C LYS A 48 -9.75 -19.97 -25.40
N ARG A 49 -9.73 -18.63 -25.47
CA ARG A 49 -8.50 -17.90 -25.83
C ARG A 49 -7.35 -18.10 -24.84
N LEU A 50 -7.62 -18.16 -23.54
CA LEU A 50 -6.58 -18.46 -22.54
C LEU A 50 -6.10 -19.91 -22.63
N THR A 51 -7.00 -20.84 -22.93
CA THR A 51 -6.70 -22.27 -23.11
C THR A 51 -5.88 -22.51 -24.39
N ASP A 52 -6.29 -21.93 -25.52
CA ASP A 52 -5.57 -21.98 -26.80
C ASP A 52 -4.16 -21.36 -26.69
N SER A 53 -3.92 -20.52 -25.67
CA SER A 53 -2.63 -19.90 -25.36
C SER A 53 -1.84 -20.64 -24.26
N ASN A 54 -2.30 -21.80 -23.80
CA ASN A 54 -1.70 -22.61 -22.74
C ASN A 54 -1.56 -21.89 -21.37
N LEU A 55 -2.39 -20.88 -21.10
CA LEU A 55 -2.40 -20.17 -19.80
C LEU A 55 -3.40 -20.77 -18.82
N VAL A 56 -4.47 -21.39 -19.34
CA VAL A 56 -5.54 -22.01 -18.56
C VAL A 56 -5.73 -23.45 -19.03
N ILE A 57 -6.03 -24.35 -18.09
CA ILE A 57 -6.42 -25.73 -18.37
C ILE A 57 -7.74 -26.05 -17.66
N GLN A 58 -8.48 -27.02 -18.20
CA GLN A 58 -9.66 -27.56 -17.54
C GLN A 58 -9.30 -28.90 -16.91
N LYS A 59 -9.55 -29.04 -15.61
CA LYS A 59 -9.26 -30.25 -14.83
C LYS A 59 -10.37 -30.48 -13.81
N ASN A 60 -10.86 -31.71 -13.73
CA ASN A 60 -11.89 -32.10 -12.75
C ASN A 60 -13.13 -31.19 -12.73
N GLY A 61 -13.58 -30.70 -13.89
CA GLY A 61 -14.75 -29.81 -13.99
C GLY A 61 -14.49 -28.34 -13.63
N SER A 62 -13.26 -27.98 -13.25
CA SER A 62 -12.83 -26.60 -12.95
C SER A 62 -11.80 -26.12 -13.96
N TYR A 63 -11.64 -24.79 -14.03
CA TYR A 63 -10.57 -24.12 -14.76
C TYR A 63 -9.49 -23.69 -13.77
N GLU A 64 -8.24 -23.91 -14.13
CA GLU A 64 -7.07 -23.53 -13.33
C GLU A 64 -5.96 -22.98 -14.23
N LEU A 65 -5.05 -22.19 -13.67
CA LEU A 65 -3.88 -21.72 -14.39
C LEU A 65 -2.88 -22.86 -14.59
N THR A 66 -2.15 -22.84 -15.70
CA THR A 66 -0.93 -23.64 -15.85
C THR A 66 0.22 -23.02 -15.06
N ASP A 67 1.34 -23.74 -14.89
CA ASP A 67 2.56 -23.17 -14.27
C ASP A 67 3.00 -21.86 -14.94
N MET A 68 2.91 -21.78 -16.28
CA MET A 68 3.19 -20.56 -17.02
C MET A 68 2.06 -19.52 -16.90
N GLY A 69 0.81 -19.97 -16.83
CA GLY A 69 -0.35 -19.13 -16.50
C GLY A 69 -0.18 -18.41 -15.17
N GLU A 70 0.34 -19.09 -14.14
CA GLU A 70 0.63 -18.49 -12.83
C GLU A 70 1.72 -17.42 -12.91
N GLN A 71 2.78 -17.64 -13.69
CA GLN A 71 3.82 -16.63 -13.87
C GLN A 71 3.26 -15.38 -14.56
N VAL A 72 2.41 -15.58 -15.58
CA VAL A 72 1.73 -14.47 -16.27
C VAL A 72 0.77 -13.76 -15.32
N PHE A 73 -0.01 -14.49 -14.53
CA PHE A 73 -0.90 -13.94 -13.51
C PHE A 73 -0.15 -13.04 -12.52
N LYS A 74 0.97 -13.50 -11.95
CA LYS A 74 1.76 -12.71 -10.97
C LYS A 74 2.19 -11.36 -11.56
N LYS A 75 2.64 -11.34 -12.81
CA LYS A 75 3.05 -10.10 -13.49
C LYS A 75 1.85 -9.23 -13.87
N ALA A 76 0.76 -9.83 -14.34
CA ALA A 76 -0.46 -9.11 -14.69
C ALA A 76 -1.12 -8.48 -13.45
N ARG A 77 -1.20 -9.21 -12.33
CA ARG A 77 -1.69 -8.72 -11.04
C ARG A 77 -0.88 -7.52 -10.58
N ALA A 78 0.46 -7.64 -10.54
CA ALA A 78 1.33 -6.54 -10.12
C ALA A 78 1.13 -5.28 -10.99
N LEU A 79 1.03 -5.43 -12.31
CA LEU A 79 0.77 -4.31 -13.21
C LEU A 79 -0.62 -3.70 -12.98
N VAL A 80 -1.66 -4.52 -12.88
CA VAL A 80 -3.03 -4.05 -12.62
C VAL A 80 -3.10 -3.29 -11.30
N ASP A 81 -2.44 -3.79 -10.27
CA ASP A 81 -2.42 -3.18 -8.95
C ASP A 81 -1.75 -1.79 -8.97
N VAL A 82 -0.64 -1.63 -9.71
CA VAL A 82 -0.01 -0.32 -9.95
C VAL A 82 -0.94 0.60 -10.74
N LEU A 83 -1.60 0.11 -11.80
CA LEU A 83 -2.53 0.91 -12.59
C LEU A 83 -3.73 1.37 -11.75
N THR A 84 -4.27 0.51 -10.87
CA THR A 84 -5.34 0.87 -9.95
C THR A 84 -4.92 1.98 -9.00
N LEU A 85 -3.69 1.94 -8.49
CA LEU A 85 -3.15 3.00 -7.64
C LEU A 85 -3.07 4.34 -8.40
N VAL A 86 -2.57 4.32 -9.64
CA VAL A 86 -2.44 5.50 -10.52
C VAL A 86 -3.79 6.08 -10.91
N GLU A 87 -4.80 5.24 -11.11
CA GLU A 87 -6.17 5.67 -11.47
C GLU A 87 -6.94 6.24 -10.28
N LYS A 88 -6.56 5.90 -9.04
CA LYS A 88 -7.28 6.31 -7.82
C LYS A 88 -7.16 7.81 -7.56
N ASP A 89 -5.95 8.34 -7.67
CA ASP A 89 -5.65 9.76 -7.51
C ASP A 89 -4.25 10.09 -8.08
N ASN A 90 -3.95 11.39 -8.23
CA ASN A 90 -2.69 11.84 -8.79
C ASN A 90 -1.53 11.90 -7.77
N TYR A 91 -1.72 11.56 -6.50
CA TYR A 91 -0.70 11.72 -5.45
C TYR A 91 0.62 11.06 -5.87
N TRP A 92 0.57 9.79 -6.28
CA TRP A 92 1.75 9.02 -6.67
C TRP A 92 2.40 9.47 -7.98
N ILE A 93 1.68 10.24 -8.80
CA ILE A 93 2.20 10.83 -10.05
C ILE A 93 2.89 12.17 -9.76
N GLU A 94 2.34 12.94 -8.83
CA GLU A 94 2.78 14.31 -8.53
C GLU A 94 3.94 14.38 -7.52
N HIS A 95 4.20 13.30 -6.76
CA HIS A 95 5.22 13.27 -5.70
C HIS A 95 6.52 12.57 -6.13
N ASP A 96 7.66 13.03 -5.59
CA ASP A 96 8.97 12.43 -5.83
C ASP A 96 9.12 11.11 -5.06
N LEU A 97 9.06 9.99 -5.78
CA LEU A 97 9.23 8.65 -5.20
C LEU A 97 10.71 8.26 -4.99
N GLY A 98 11.66 9.11 -5.35
CA GLY A 98 13.10 8.82 -5.25
C GLY A 98 13.63 8.64 -3.83
N GLY A 99 12.83 8.96 -2.81
CA GLY A 99 13.13 8.63 -1.41
C GLY A 99 12.80 7.20 -1.01
N ILE A 100 12.03 6.47 -1.83
CA ILE A 100 11.57 5.12 -1.54
C ILE A 100 12.61 4.11 -2.08
N PRO A 101 13.12 3.19 -1.26
CA PRO A 101 14.00 2.12 -1.73
C PRO A 101 13.38 1.31 -2.88
N GLN A 102 14.19 0.96 -3.88
CA GLN A 102 13.70 0.28 -5.10
C GLN A 102 12.90 -0.99 -4.81
N TYR A 103 13.33 -1.80 -3.84
CA TYR A 103 12.63 -3.04 -3.49
C TYR A 103 11.22 -2.81 -2.88
N LEU A 104 10.95 -1.63 -2.32
CA LEU A 104 9.61 -1.21 -1.90
C LEU A 104 8.84 -0.60 -3.06
N LEU A 105 9.51 0.19 -3.90
CA LEU A 105 8.90 0.79 -5.09
C LEU A 105 8.41 -0.29 -6.08
N ASP A 106 9.14 -1.40 -6.22
CA ASP A 106 8.75 -2.58 -7.01
C ASP A 106 7.43 -3.23 -6.51
N LYS A 107 7.04 -2.92 -5.27
CA LYS A 107 5.84 -3.41 -4.59
C LYS A 107 4.77 -2.34 -4.39
N ILE A 108 4.91 -1.16 -5.02
CA ILE A 108 3.99 -0.04 -4.80
C ILE A 108 2.53 -0.37 -5.11
N GLY A 109 2.25 -1.31 -6.02
CA GLY A 109 0.88 -1.80 -6.27
C GLY A 109 0.22 -2.46 -5.06
N GLU A 110 0.98 -2.99 -4.09
CA GLU A 110 0.45 -3.65 -2.89
C GLU A 110 -0.37 -2.69 -2.01
N ILE A 111 -0.20 -1.37 -2.16
CA ILE A 111 -0.96 -0.35 -1.43
C ILE A 111 -2.13 0.24 -2.22
N LYS A 112 -2.59 -0.38 -3.32
CA LYS A 112 -3.73 0.10 -4.16
C LYS A 112 -5.01 0.43 -3.37
N ASP A 113 -5.22 -0.23 -2.24
CA ASP A 113 -6.38 -0.04 -1.38
C ASP A 113 -6.23 1.15 -0.40
N CYS A 114 -5.11 1.88 -0.43
CA CYS A 114 -4.86 3.06 0.42
C CYS A 114 -5.80 4.22 0.11
N ASN A 115 -6.15 5.05 1.08
CA ASN A 115 -7.00 6.23 0.86
C ASN A 115 -6.20 7.52 1.00
N LEU A 116 -6.39 8.45 0.07
CA LEU A 116 -5.81 9.79 0.16
C LEU A 116 -6.60 10.62 1.17
N VAL A 117 -5.94 11.01 2.26
CA VAL A 117 -6.48 11.93 3.27
C VAL A 117 -6.14 13.35 2.85
N LYS A 118 -7.11 14.07 2.27
CA LYS A 118 -6.92 15.48 1.90
C LYS A 118 -7.14 16.37 3.11
N ALA A 119 -6.18 17.23 3.41
CA ALA A 119 -6.40 18.32 4.36
C ALA A 119 -7.39 19.34 3.76
N ASP A 120 -8.35 19.80 4.55
CA ASP A 120 -9.14 20.97 4.17
C ASP A 120 -8.18 22.17 4.05
N PRO A 121 -8.18 22.92 2.93
CA PRO A 121 -7.33 24.10 2.78
C PRO A 121 -7.46 25.12 3.91
N SER A 122 -8.63 25.19 4.55
CA SER A 122 -8.90 26.03 5.71
C SER A 122 -8.33 25.48 7.02
N GLN A 123 -7.96 24.19 7.07
CA GLN A 123 -7.47 23.47 8.25
C GLN A 123 -6.06 22.89 8.05
N ILE A 124 -5.28 23.37 7.07
CA ILE A 124 -3.90 22.86 6.79
C ILE A 124 -3.00 22.90 8.04
N PHE A 125 -3.24 23.86 8.94
CA PHE A 125 -2.48 24.02 10.18
C PHE A 125 -3.11 23.31 11.39
N GLU A 126 -4.28 22.70 11.23
CA GLU A 126 -4.94 21.98 12.32
C GLU A 126 -4.43 20.54 12.39
N PRO A 127 -4.23 20.00 13.61
CA PRO A 127 -3.90 18.60 13.77
C PRO A 127 -5.06 17.74 13.24
N ASN A 128 -4.74 16.75 12.41
CA ASN A 128 -5.74 15.76 12.00
C ASN A 128 -6.07 14.87 13.22
N THR A 129 -7.13 15.22 13.93
CA THR A 129 -7.53 14.52 15.17
C THR A 129 -7.93 13.09 14.90
N GLU A 130 -8.56 12.81 13.76
CA GLU A 130 -8.92 11.43 13.36
C GLU A 130 -7.67 10.56 13.23
N LEU A 131 -6.60 11.10 12.63
CA LEU A 131 -5.32 10.40 12.51
C LEU A 131 -4.68 10.15 13.88
N LEU A 132 -4.66 11.16 14.75
CA LEU A 132 -4.12 11.00 16.11
C LEU A 132 -4.89 9.93 16.88
N GLU A 133 -6.22 9.93 16.80
CA GLU A 133 -7.08 8.93 17.44
C GLU A 133 -6.88 7.54 16.85
N TYR A 134 -6.72 7.44 15.53
CA TYR A 134 -6.49 6.18 14.83
C TYR A 134 -5.25 5.45 15.35
N PHE A 135 -4.16 6.18 15.62
CA PHE A 135 -2.91 5.60 16.16
C PHE A 135 -2.84 5.56 17.70
N ALA A 136 -3.79 6.18 18.42
CA ALA A 136 -3.71 6.35 19.88
C ALA A 136 -3.85 5.08 20.71
N SER A 137 -4.09 3.93 20.07
CA SER A 137 -4.25 2.62 20.69
C SER A 137 -3.32 1.55 20.09
N SER A 138 -2.30 1.97 19.34
CA SER A 138 -1.37 1.05 18.69
C SER A 138 -0.45 0.35 19.70
N ARG A 139 -0.15 -0.93 19.46
CA ARG A 139 0.83 -1.70 20.27
C ARG A 139 2.27 -1.33 19.94
N TYR A 140 2.51 -0.92 18.70
CA TYR A 140 3.76 -0.30 18.31
C TYR A 140 3.50 0.90 17.38
N LEU A 141 4.40 1.87 17.39
CA LEU A 141 4.37 3.04 16.52
C LEU A 141 5.78 3.40 16.10
N MET A 142 6.08 3.27 14.81
CA MET A 142 7.29 3.84 14.21
C MET A 142 6.92 5.12 13.47
N VAL A 143 7.64 6.20 13.73
CA VAL A 143 7.47 7.48 13.05
C VAL A 143 8.81 7.94 12.50
N PHE A 144 8.83 8.20 11.20
CA PHE A 144 9.83 9.05 10.58
C PHE A 144 9.19 10.40 10.24
N SER A 145 9.82 11.51 10.60
CA SER A 145 9.34 12.84 10.21
C SER A 145 10.51 13.80 9.93
N SER A 146 10.54 14.35 8.72
CA SER A 146 11.43 15.43 8.29
C SER A 146 10.75 16.81 8.33
N PHE A 147 9.53 16.87 8.88
CA PHE A 147 8.75 18.08 9.06
C PHE A 147 8.36 18.29 10.54
N TYR A 148 8.31 19.53 10.98
CA TYR A 148 8.08 19.85 12.39
C TYR A 148 6.58 19.85 12.76
N ARG A 149 6.10 18.74 13.35
CA ARG A 149 4.71 18.54 13.82
C ARG A 149 4.60 18.31 15.33
N PRO A 150 4.67 19.35 16.17
CA PRO A 150 4.62 19.20 17.63
C PRO A 150 3.29 18.70 18.19
N GLU A 151 2.20 18.77 17.43
CA GLU A 151 0.89 18.24 17.78
C GLU A 151 0.85 16.72 17.94
N PHE A 152 1.83 15.97 17.40
CA PHE A 152 1.93 14.52 17.59
C PHE A 152 2.67 14.13 18.88
N LEU A 153 3.38 15.05 19.54
CA LEU A 153 4.08 14.74 20.79
C LEU A 153 3.18 14.14 21.90
N PRO A 154 1.93 14.60 22.09
CA PRO A 154 1.00 13.97 23.02
C PRO A 154 0.69 12.51 22.67
N LEU A 155 0.58 12.17 21.38
CA LEU A 155 0.36 10.80 20.92
C LEU A 155 1.55 9.91 21.33
N TYR A 156 2.78 10.33 21.01
CA TYR A 156 3.99 9.57 21.36
C TYR A 156 4.12 9.38 22.87
N SER A 157 3.86 10.45 23.63
CA SER A 157 3.90 10.42 25.10
C SER A 157 2.82 9.51 25.70
N LYS A 158 1.64 9.44 25.08
CA LYS A 158 0.55 8.57 25.51
C LYS A 158 0.93 7.11 25.29
N LEU A 159 1.35 6.77 24.07
CA LEU A 159 1.73 5.40 23.72
C LEU A 159 2.92 4.89 24.55
N GLY A 160 3.95 5.73 24.74
CA GLY A 160 5.08 5.38 25.60
C GLY A 160 4.65 5.05 27.05
N ARG A 161 3.65 5.75 27.60
CA ARG A 161 3.09 5.45 28.94
C ARG A 161 2.18 4.23 28.99
N LEU A 162 1.64 3.81 27.86
CA LEU A 162 0.83 2.59 27.72
C LEU A 162 1.70 1.37 27.42
N GLU A 163 3.03 1.50 27.54
CA GLU A 163 4.01 0.43 27.30
C GLU A 163 4.02 -0.07 25.84
N SER A 164 3.49 0.72 24.89
CA SER A 164 3.61 0.45 23.45
C SER A 164 5.05 0.69 22.98
N GLU A 165 5.55 -0.08 22.02
CA GLU A 165 6.86 0.16 21.41
C GLU A 165 6.81 1.42 20.53
N VAL A 166 7.63 2.43 20.81
CA VAL A 166 7.63 3.70 20.06
C VAL A 166 9.01 3.99 19.49
N SER A 167 9.14 4.04 18.17
CA SER A 167 10.39 4.44 17.51
C SER A 167 10.20 5.77 16.81
N LEU A 168 10.90 6.81 17.26
CA LEU A 168 10.84 8.16 16.70
C LEU A 168 12.13 8.46 15.94
N ILE A 169 12.01 8.74 14.65
CA ILE A 169 13.13 9.03 13.75
C ILE A 169 12.89 10.44 13.19
N PHE A 170 13.73 11.39 13.60
CA PHE A 170 13.62 12.76 13.11
C PHE A 170 14.85 13.13 12.31
N THR A 171 14.71 14.04 11.35
CA THR A 171 15.90 14.66 10.76
C THR A 171 16.59 15.57 11.79
N GLU A 172 17.88 15.83 11.59
CA GLU A 172 18.71 16.69 12.46
C GLU A 172 18.00 18.02 12.77
N SER A 173 17.59 18.77 11.73
CA SER A 173 16.90 20.04 11.88
C SER A 173 15.58 19.97 12.65
N VAL A 174 14.81 18.88 12.49
CA VAL A 174 13.54 18.67 13.20
C VAL A 174 13.78 18.35 14.67
N LEU A 175 14.74 17.47 14.97
CA LEU A 175 15.09 17.11 16.34
C LEU A 175 15.63 18.32 17.12
N GLU A 176 16.49 19.14 16.50
CA GLU A 176 16.99 20.38 17.10
C GLU A 176 15.85 21.32 17.49
N LYS A 177 14.88 21.52 16.59
CA LYS A 177 13.71 22.36 16.85
C LYS A 177 12.81 21.80 17.94
N PHE A 178 12.68 20.47 18.02
CA PHE A 178 11.98 19.79 19.12
C PHE A 178 12.71 19.94 20.46
N LEU A 179 14.03 19.81 20.48
CA LEU A 179 14.82 20.01 21.69
C LEU A 179 14.76 21.47 22.16
N TYR A 180 14.79 22.44 21.24
CA TYR A 180 14.68 23.86 21.58
C TYR A 180 13.32 24.22 22.23
N ASN A 181 12.20 23.72 21.69
CA ASN A 181 10.86 24.09 22.16
C ASN A 181 10.27 23.14 23.21
N TYR A 182 10.69 21.88 23.22
CA TYR A 182 10.07 20.78 23.98
C TYR A 182 11.09 19.86 24.66
N GLU A 183 12.27 20.37 25.03
CA GLU A 183 13.38 19.60 25.62
C GLU A 183 12.93 18.57 26.65
N LYS A 184 12.14 19.01 27.65
CA LYS A 184 11.67 18.15 28.74
C LYS A 184 10.82 16.98 28.25
N LYS A 185 9.98 17.17 27.23
CA LYS A 185 9.14 16.11 26.65
C LYS A 185 10.00 15.12 25.86
N ILE A 186 10.91 15.60 25.01
CA ILE A 186 11.79 14.76 24.21
C ILE A 186 12.72 13.94 25.10
N ARG A 187 13.35 14.56 26.10
CA ARG A 187 14.21 13.83 27.07
C ARG A 187 13.43 12.75 27.81
N ARG A 188 12.18 13.03 28.21
CA ARG A 188 11.33 12.04 28.87
C ARG A 188 11.03 10.85 27.95
N LEU A 189 10.70 11.09 26.69
CA LEU A 189 10.48 10.03 25.70
C LEU A 189 11.75 9.18 25.55
N ALA A 190 12.91 9.80 25.42
CA ALA A 190 14.19 9.10 25.27
C ALA A 190 14.64 8.30 26.50
N THR A 191 14.01 8.48 27.65
CA THR A 191 14.30 7.72 28.89
C THR A 191 13.32 6.60 29.18
N MET A 192 12.30 6.41 28.33
CA MET A 192 11.35 5.29 28.46
C MET A 192 11.95 4.03 27.85
N ASP A 193 11.89 2.90 28.55
CA ASP A 193 12.51 1.63 28.10
C ASP A 193 11.92 1.10 26.78
N ASN A 194 10.67 1.44 26.49
CA ASN A 194 9.90 1.07 25.30
C ASN A 194 9.92 2.15 24.20
N THR A 195 10.79 3.16 24.29
CA THR A 195 10.88 4.24 23.31
C THR A 195 12.30 4.39 22.78
N GLU A 196 12.43 4.46 21.46
CA GLU A 196 13.68 4.72 20.77
C GLU A 196 13.60 6.09 20.10
N LEU A 197 14.68 6.88 20.23
CA LEU A 197 14.83 8.16 19.55
C LEU A 197 16.08 8.10 18.66
N CYS A 198 15.86 8.17 17.36
CA CYS A 198 16.86 8.10 16.31
C CYS A 198 16.93 9.42 15.55
N VAL A 199 18.12 9.74 15.04
CA VAL A 199 18.35 10.90 14.18
C VAL A 199 18.76 10.45 12.78
N CYS A 200 18.19 11.10 11.77
CA CYS A 200 18.54 10.93 10.37
C CYS A 200 19.13 12.24 9.84
N LYS A 201 20.01 12.17 8.84
CA LYS A 201 20.53 13.38 8.19
C LYS A 201 19.41 14.10 7.45
N ASP A 202 19.49 15.42 7.37
CA ASP A 202 18.62 16.19 6.49
C ASP A 202 18.80 15.80 5.01
N GLY A 203 17.80 16.13 4.17
CA GLY A 203 17.83 15.84 2.73
C GLY A 203 17.15 14.53 2.32
N VAL A 204 16.45 13.86 3.23
CA VAL A 204 15.54 12.75 2.90
C VAL A 204 14.35 13.29 2.11
N LYS A 205 13.93 12.57 1.07
CA LYS A 205 12.86 12.99 0.14
C LYS A 205 11.44 12.64 0.60
N ILE A 206 11.32 11.88 1.68
CA ILE A 206 10.04 11.55 2.31
C ILE A 206 9.77 12.60 3.40
N ALA A 207 8.54 13.13 3.47
CA ALA A 207 8.18 14.11 4.50
C ALA A 207 7.85 13.41 5.82
N GLU A 208 6.97 12.42 5.77
CA GLU A 208 6.56 11.67 6.95
C GLU A 208 6.20 10.22 6.61
N LEU A 209 6.50 9.31 7.53
CA LEU A 209 6.08 7.92 7.49
C LEU A 209 5.69 7.48 8.90
N ILE A 210 4.45 7.04 9.07
CA ILE A 210 3.94 6.46 10.31
C ILE A 210 3.56 5.01 10.04
N VAL A 211 4.05 4.07 10.86
CA VAL A 211 3.74 2.65 10.75
C VAL A 211 3.34 2.12 12.12
N SER A 212 2.24 1.38 12.19
CA SER A 212 1.75 0.72 13.40
C SER A 212 1.07 -0.59 13.08
N ASP A 213 0.65 -1.32 14.12
CA ASP A 213 -0.18 -2.52 13.98
C ASP A 213 -1.62 -2.22 13.50
N ARG A 214 -2.02 -0.95 13.49
CA ARG A 214 -3.34 -0.53 13.00
C ARG A 214 -3.32 -0.17 11.52
N GLY A 215 -2.21 0.37 11.02
CA GLY A 215 -2.05 0.80 9.63
C GLY A 215 -0.79 1.65 9.43
N MET A 216 -0.65 2.19 8.22
CA MET A 216 0.44 3.09 7.84
C MET A 216 -0.08 4.39 7.23
N MET A 217 0.72 5.45 7.31
CA MET A 217 0.52 6.72 6.61
C MET A 217 1.85 7.18 6.01
N ILE A 218 1.80 7.72 4.79
CA ILE A 218 2.94 8.35 4.12
C ILE A 218 2.51 9.75 3.67
N SER A 219 3.42 10.72 3.84
CA SER A 219 3.29 12.09 3.36
C SER A 219 4.52 12.54 2.61
#